data_AF-A0A6B2G6P9-F1
#
_entry.id   AF-A0A6B2G6P9-F1
#
_cell.length_a   1.000
_cell.length_b   1.000
_cell.length_c   1.000
_cell.angle_alpha   90.00
_cell.angle_beta   90.00
_cell.angle_gamma   90.00
#
_symmetry.space_group_name_H-M   'P 1'
#
loop_
_entity.id
_entity.type
_entity.pdbx_description
1 polymer ?
#
loop_
_entity_poly.entity_id
_entity_poly.type
_entity_poly.pdbx_seq_one_letter_code
_entity_poly.pdbx_strand_id
1 'polypeptide(L)'
;IRVNELKNISKIRAINSVIYSFMGLSPVFISLATFYTYISLNGNIDARVAFVSMSIFSILRFPLIFLPESIRIMVAASVSYSRIRKFLSLPEIAESSKGYHVETNISDEKAIIRVFDASFSFISDNPPFLKNI
;
A
#
# COMPACT_ATOMS: atom_id res chain seq x y z
N ILE A 1 -21.40 8.45 -14.28
CA ILE A 1 -20.34 7.97 -13.34
C ILE A 1 -18.94 8.34 -13.86
N ARG A 2 -18.49 7.81 -15.01
CA ARG A 2 -17.15 8.06 -15.60
C ARG A 2 -16.79 9.55 -15.83
N VAL A 3 -17.75 10.37 -16.24
CA VAL A 3 -17.54 11.83 -16.45
C VAL A 3 -17.26 12.57 -15.14
N ASN A 4 -17.92 12.17 -14.04
CA ASN A 4 -17.69 12.78 -12.72
C ASN A 4 -16.32 12.38 -12.15
N GLU A 5 -15.89 11.15 -12.39
CA GLU A 5 -14.55 10.68 -12.03
C GLU A 5 -13.45 11.47 -12.76
N LEU A 6 -13.60 11.66 -14.08
CA LEU A 6 -12.67 12.47 -14.87
C LEU A 6 -12.60 13.93 -14.39
N LYS A 7 -13.75 14.52 -14.02
CA LYS A 7 -13.80 15.87 -13.41
C LYS A 7 -13.08 15.91 -12.05
N ASN A 8 -13.16 14.86 -11.25
CA ASN A 8 -12.46 14.82 -9.96
C ASN A 8 -10.95 14.64 -10.16
N ILE A 9 -10.52 13.80 -11.09
CA ILE A 9 -9.10 13.62 -11.43
C ILE A 9 -8.51 14.94 -11.96
N SER A 10 -9.23 15.67 -12.81
CA SER A 10 -8.74 16.96 -13.33
C SER A 10 -8.63 18.02 -12.22
N LYS A 11 -9.59 18.08 -11.29
CA LYS A 11 -9.49 18.95 -10.10
C LYS A 11 -8.28 18.61 -9.24
N ILE A 12 -8.05 17.32 -8.96
CA ILE A 12 -6.89 16.87 -8.18
C ILE A 12 -5.58 17.24 -8.88
N ARG A 13 -5.50 17.08 -10.20
CA ARG A 13 -4.33 17.49 -10.99
C ARG A 13 -4.09 19.00 -10.90
N ALA A 14 -5.14 19.80 -10.99
CA ALA A 14 -5.03 21.26 -10.85
C ALA A 14 -4.53 21.65 -9.45
N ILE A 15 -5.10 21.05 -8.40
CA ILE A 15 -4.67 21.29 -7.01
C ILE A 15 -3.21 20.88 -6.82
N ASN A 16 -2.82 19.69 -7.29
CA ASN A 16 -1.44 19.21 -7.19
C ASN A 16 -0.46 20.13 -7.93
N SER A 17 -0.83 20.63 -9.12
CA SER A 17 0.01 21.58 -9.86
C SER A 17 0.30 22.85 -9.05
N VAL A 18 -0.73 23.39 -8.39
CA VAL A 18 -0.59 24.55 -7.50
C VAL A 18 0.33 24.19 -6.31
N ILE A 19 0.10 23.06 -5.64
CA ILE A 19 0.91 22.61 -4.51
C ILE A 19 2.38 22.46 -4.91
N TYR A 20 2.68 21.81 -6.04
CA TYR A 20 4.07 21.63 -6.50
C TYR A 20 4.74 22.96 -6.86
N SER A 21 3.99 23.91 -7.43
CA SER A 21 4.49 25.27 -7.70
C SER A 21 4.86 25.98 -6.38
N PHE A 22 4.01 25.87 -5.35
CA PHE A 22 4.31 26.40 -4.01
C PHE A 22 5.49 25.69 -3.34
N MET A 23 5.62 24.37 -3.50
CA MET A 23 6.78 23.62 -3.00
C MET A 23 8.08 24.08 -3.66
N GLY A 24 8.05 24.42 -4.96
CA GLY A 24 9.21 24.98 -5.65
C GLY A 24 9.62 26.36 -5.14
N LEU A 25 8.66 27.19 -4.74
CA LEU A 25 8.90 28.53 -4.20
C LEU A 25 9.19 28.56 -2.69
N SER A 26 8.73 27.55 -1.94
CA SER A 26 8.90 27.42 -0.48
C SER A 26 10.34 27.68 0.00
N PRO A 27 11.39 27.11 -0.63
CA PRO A 27 12.79 27.44 -0.38
C PRO A 27 13.13 28.92 -0.32
N VAL A 28 12.60 29.69 -1.28
CA VAL A 28 12.89 31.11 -1.45
C VAL A 28 12.18 31.89 -0.35
N PHE A 29 10.93 31.55 -0.06
CA PHE A 29 10.16 32.16 1.04
C PHE A 29 10.79 31.89 2.40
N ILE A 30 11.26 30.66 2.66
CA ILE A 30 11.93 30.30 3.93
C ILE A 30 13.22 31.11 4.10
N SER A 31 14.06 31.18 3.06
CA SER A 31 15.28 31.99 3.10
C SER A 31 14.98 33.48 3.28
N LEU A 32 13.99 34.01 2.56
CA LEU A 32 13.58 35.41 2.66
C LEU A 32 13.07 35.74 4.06
N ALA A 33 12.19 34.91 4.63
CA ALA A 33 11.67 35.11 5.97
C ALA A 33 12.78 35.04 7.03
N THR A 34 13.71 34.09 6.91
CA THR A 34 14.83 33.93 7.85
C THR A 34 15.79 35.12 7.79
N PHE A 35 16.14 35.59 6.60
CA PHE A 35 17.01 36.75 6.45
C PHE A 35 16.29 38.04 6.88
N TYR A 36 15.00 38.16 6.57
CA TYR A 36 14.20 39.30 7.01
C TYR A 36 14.14 39.40 8.55
N THR A 37 13.84 38.30 9.24
CA THR A 37 13.81 38.29 10.71
C THR A 37 15.18 38.54 11.32
N TYR A 38 16.24 37.99 10.71
CA TYR A 38 17.61 38.22 11.17
C TYR A 38 18.02 39.70 11.03
N ILE A 39 17.72 40.34 9.90
CA ILE A 39 17.99 41.79 9.68
C ILE A 39 17.21 42.62 10.69
N SER A 40 15.93 42.28 10.92
CA SER A 40 15.09 43.02 11.86
C SER A 40 15.58 42.96 13.31
N LEU A 41 16.34 41.93 13.70
CA LEU A 41 16.85 41.74 15.06
C LEU A 41 18.29 42.26 15.22
N ASN A 42 19.16 41.95 14.27
CA ASN A 42 20.62 42.17 14.39
C ASN A 42 21.15 43.25 13.42
N GLY A 43 20.28 43.90 12.66
CA GLY A 43 20.59 45.02 11.76
C GLY A 43 21.25 44.60 10.45
N ASN A 44 22.37 43.86 10.50
CA ASN A 44 23.18 43.53 9.32
C ASN A 44 23.45 42.03 9.20
N ILE A 45 23.33 41.50 7.98
CA ILE A 45 23.75 40.15 7.61
C ILE A 45 25.16 40.20 7.03
N ASP A 46 26.09 39.49 7.65
CA ASP A 46 27.36 39.15 7.00
C ASP A 46 27.11 38.11 5.90
N ALA A 47 27.63 38.38 4.70
CA ALA A 47 27.51 37.49 3.55
C ALA A 47 28.00 36.07 3.89
N ARG A 48 29.04 35.94 4.72
CA ARG A 48 29.55 34.62 5.17
C ARG A 48 28.46 33.80 5.86
N VAL A 49 27.72 34.40 6.78
CA VAL A 49 26.65 33.74 7.54
C VAL A 49 25.46 33.42 6.63
N ALA A 50 25.13 34.30 5.68
CA ALA A 50 24.07 34.07 4.70
C ALA A 50 24.35 32.84 3.83
N PHE A 51 25.55 32.74 3.25
CA PHE A 51 25.92 31.62 2.37
C PHE A 51 25.93 30.30 3.14
N VAL A 52 26.51 30.25 4.33
CA VAL A 52 26.54 29.04 5.17
C VAL A 52 25.12 28.59 5.53
N SER A 53 24.25 29.52 5.93
CA SER A 53 22.86 29.21 6.29
C SER A 53 22.06 28.69 5.10
N MET A 54 22.26 29.28 3.91
CA MET A 54 21.61 28.83 2.68
C MET A 54 22.00 27.40 2.31
N SER A 55 23.28 27.03 2.50
CA SER A 55 23.76 25.66 2.32
C SER A 55 23.13 24.68 3.30
N ILE A 56 23.05 25.02 4.60
CA ILE A 56 22.41 24.17 5.63
C ILE A 56 20.93 23.95 5.31
N PHE A 57 20.20 25.02 4.95
CA PHE A 57 18.80 24.89 4.56
C PHE A 57 18.62 24.03 3.31
N SER A 58 19.53 24.11 2.34
CA SER A 58 19.48 23.26 1.15
C SER A 58 19.62 21.78 1.50
N ILE A 59 20.57 21.43 2.38
CA ILE A 59 20.82 20.04 2.79
C ILE A 59 19.67 19.50 3.64
N LEU A 60 19.12 20.32 4.55
CA LEU A 60 18.01 19.91 5.43
C LEU A 60 16.69 19.70 4.68
N ARG A 61 16.48 20.34 3.52
CA ARG A 61 15.26 20.15 2.72
C ARG A 61 15.08 18.73 2.23
N PHE A 62 16.16 18.08 1.81
CA PHE A 62 16.10 16.71 1.30
C PHE A 62 15.47 15.74 2.32
N PRO A 63 15.98 15.62 3.56
CA PRO A 63 15.37 14.76 4.56
C PRO A 63 13.96 15.23 4.96
N LEU A 64 13.68 16.55 4.99
CA LEU A 64 12.33 17.04 5.31
C LEU A 64 11.27 16.65 4.27
N ILE A 65 11.64 16.60 2.98
CA ILE A 65 10.74 16.13 1.91
C ILE A 65 10.64 14.61 1.91
N PHE A 66 11.75 13.91 2.20
CA PHE A 66 11.80 12.45 2.16
C PHE A 66 11.17 11.77 3.38
N LEU A 67 11.17 12.44 4.54
CA LEU A 67 10.65 11.89 5.79
C LEU A 67 9.14 11.56 5.73
N PRO A 68 8.26 12.45 5.24
CA PRO A 68 6.85 12.12 5.03
C PRO A 68 6.65 10.96 4.05
N GLU A 69 7.43 10.92 2.96
CA GLU A 69 7.33 9.87 1.96
C GLU A 69 7.73 8.51 2.52
N SER A 70 8.76 8.47 3.35
CA SER A 70 9.18 7.25 4.06
C SER A 70 8.07 6.70 4.96
N ILE A 71 7.36 7.58 5.67
CA ILE A 71 6.21 7.19 6.51
C ILE A 71 5.10 6.60 5.63
N ARG A 72 4.78 7.23 4.49
CA ARG A 72 3.78 6.73 3.54
C ARG A 72 4.13 5.32 3.06
N ILE A 73 5.40 5.10 2.69
CA ILE A 73 5.90 3.79 2.26
C ILE A 73 5.78 2.76 3.39
N MET A 74 6.13 3.13 4.63
CA MET A 74 6.03 2.23 5.77
C MET A 74 4.58 1.82 6.10
N VAL A 75 3.64 2.76 6.01
CA VAL A 75 2.20 2.46 6.17
C VAL A 75 1.71 1.52 5.06
N ALA A 76 2.09 1.79 3.80
CA ALA A 76 1.72 0.94 2.67
C ALA A 76 2.31 -0.48 2.81
N ALA A 77 3.57 -0.58 3.23
CA ALA A 77 4.24 -1.86 3.52
C ALA A 77 3.54 -2.62 4.64
N SER A 78 3.11 -1.94 5.71
CA SER A 78 2.38 -2.55 6.82
C SER A 78 1.04 -3.16 6.38
N VAL A 79 0.30 -2.44 5.52
CA VAL A 79 -0.96 -2.95 4.93
C VAL A 79 -0.68 -4.13 4.00
N SER A 80 0.35 -4.05 3.16
CA SER A 80 0.76 -5.15 2.27
C SER A 80 1.13 -6.41 3.05
N TYR A 81 1.94 -6.24 4.10
CA TYR A 81 2.33 -7.32 5.01
C TYR A 81 1.11 -7.99 5.64
N SER A 82 0.15 -7.20 6.14
CA SER A 82 -1.09 -7.74 6.70
C SER A 82 -1.89 -8.59 5.70
N ARG A 83 -1.95 -8.17 4.43
CA ARG A 83 -2.61 -8.94 3.36
C ARG A 83 -1.92 -10.26 3.08
N ILE A 84 -0.59 -10.25 2.97
CA ILE A 84 0.21 -11.47 2.75
C ILE A 84 0.03 -12.42 3.92
N ARG A 85 0.13 -11.90 5.16
CA ARG A 85 -0.10 -12.70 6.37
C ARG A 85 -1.47 -13.35 6.36
N LYS A 86 -2.53 -12.60 6.03
CA LYS A 86 -3.91 -13.13 5.96
C LYS A 86 -4.07 -14.20 4.88
N PHE A 87 -3.42 -14.03 3.73
CA PHE A 87 -3.45 -14.99 2.64
C PHE A 87 -2.73 -16.30 3.01
N LEU A 88 -1.54 -16.20 3.61
CA LEU A 88 -0.77 -17.37 4.05
C LEU A 88 -1.40 -18.07 5.26
N SER A 89 -2.23 -17.37 6.04
CA SER A 89 -2.99 -17.96 7.15
C SER A 89 -4.37 -18.47 6.75
N LEU A 90 -4.69 -18.55 5.45
CA LEU A 90 -5.94 -19.15 5.01
C LEU A 90 -5.95 -20.64 5.40
N PRO A 91 -7.11 -21.19 5.77
CA PRO A 91 -7.22 -22.61 6.07
C PRO A 91 -6.79 -23.38 4.81
N GLU A 92 -5.73 -24.15 4.94
CA GLU A 92 -5.36 -25.13 3.93
C GLU A 92 -6.47 -26.19 3.89
N ILE A 93 -6.92 -26.56 2.69
CA ILE A 93 -7.86 -27.67 2.53
C ILE A 93 -7.13 -28.88 3.10
N ALA A 94 -7.61 -29.40 4.24
CA ALA A 94 -6.94 -30.48 4.93
C ALA A 94 -6.67 -31.63 3.93
N GLU A 95 -5.40 -31.98 3.72
CA GLU A 95 -5.00 -33.19 2.98
C GLU A 95 -5.56 -34.47 3.62
N SER A 96 -6.13 -34.36 4.83
CA SER A 96 -6.92 -35.40 5.47
C SER A 96 -8.40 -35.04 5.43
N SER A 97 -8.99 -35.24 4.27
CA SER A 97 -10.31 -35.85 4.17
C SER A 97 -10.35 -37.12 5.04
N LYS A 98 -10.86 -36.98 6.26
CA LYS A 98 -10.99 -38.00 7.31
C LYS A 98 -11.91 -39.19 6.96
N GLY A 99 -11.94 -39.66 5.71
CA GLY A 99 -12.85 -40.75 5.32
C GLY A 99 -12.71 -41.33 3.91
N TYR A 100 -11.64 -41.07 3.15
CA TYR A 100 -11.47 -41.82 1.89
C TYR A 100 -10.92 -43.23 2.18
N HIS A 101 -11.81 -44.20 2.24
CA HIS A 101 -11.46 -45.60 2.01
C HIS A 101 -11.22 -45.80 0.52
N VAL A 102 -9.97 -45.67 0.07
CA VAL A 102 -9.59 -46.03 -1.30
C VAL A 102 -9.34 -47.53 -1.33
N GLU A 103 -10.32 -48.29 -1.77
CA GLU A 103 -10.14 -49.72 -2.06
C GLU A 103 -9.54 -49.88 -3.47
N THR A 104 -8.24 -50.17 -3.54
CA THR A 104 -7.49 -50.42 -4.79
C THR A 104 -7.61 -51.87 -5.29
N ASN A 105 -8.69 -52.57 -4.96
CA ASN A 105 -8.92 -53.94 -5.41
C ASN A 105 -10.09 -53.99 -6.39
N ILE A 106 -9.83 -53.60 -7.65
CA ILE A 106 -10.83 -53.64 -8.72
C ILE A 106 -10.40 -54.67 -9.76
N SER A 107 -10.92 -55.89 -9.62
CA SER A 107 -10.89 -56.94 -10.65
C SER A 107 -12.11 -56.81 -11.59
N ASP A 108 -12.37 -55.59 -12.08
CA ASP A 108 -13.47 -55.27 -13.00
C ASP A 108 -12.95 -54.33 -14.11
N GLU A 109 -12.80 -54.82 -15.34
CA GLU A 109 -12.22 -54.11 -16.49
C GLU A 109 -13.02 -52.88 -16.99
N LYS A 110 -14.13 -52.49 -16.34
CA LYS A 110 -15.08 -51.53 -16.90
C LYS A 110 -15.26 -50.21 -16.15
N ALA A 111 -14.70 -50.04 -14.95
CA ALA A 111 -14.76 -48.75 -14.24
C ALA A 111 -13.54 -48.51 -13.35
N ILE A 112 -12.82 -47.40 -13.61
CA ILE A 112 -11.55 -47.06 -12.95
C ILE A 112 -11.77 -46.21 -11.67
N ILE A 113 -12.92 -45.52 -11.55
CA ILE A 113 -13.26 -44.71 -10.36
C ILE A 113 -14.74 -44.93 -10.02
N ARG A 114 -15.04 -45.28 -8.76
CA ARG A 114 -16.41 -45.31 -8.20
C ARG A 114 -16.44 -44.43 -6.95
N VAL A 115 -17.50 -43.65 -6.83
CA VAL A 115 -17.79 -42.78 -5.66
C VAL A 115 -19.08 -43.31 -5.05
N PHE A 116 -19.13 -43.43 -3.73
CA PHE A 116 -20.32 -43.91 -3.01
C PHE A 116 -20.61 -43.00 -1.82
N ASP A 117 -21.89 -42.65 -1.68
CA ASP A 117 -22.46 -41.89 -0.57
C ASP A 117 -21.68 -40.60 -0.23
N ALA A 118 -21.20 -39.91 -1.28
CA ALA A 118 -20.36 -38.74 -1.13
C ALA A 118 -21.18 -37.44 -1.19
N SER A 119 -20.85 -36.51 -0.31
CA SER A 119 -21.41 -35.16 -0.30
C SER A 119 -20.30 -34.11 -0.43
N PHE A 120 -20.49 -33.12 -1.29
CA PHE A 120 -19.50 -32.09 -1.59
C PHE A 120 -20.06 -30.68 -1.39
N SER A 121 -19.28 -29.80 -0.76
CA SER A 121 -19.59 -28.38 -0.58
C SER A 121 -18.42 -27.50 -1.04
N PHE A 122 -18.70 -26.44 -1.79
CA PHE A 122 -17.67 -25.47 -2.22
C PHE A 122 -17.19 -24.56 -1.08
N ILE A 123 -18.00 -24.42 -0.04
CA ILE A 123 -17.74 -23.55 1.12
C ILE A 123 -18.10 -24.36 2.36
N SER A 124 -17.26 -24.34 3.38
CA SER A 124 -17.43 -25.12 4.62
C SER A 124 -18.70 -24.78 5.39
N ASP A 125 -19.24 -23.58 5.20
CA ASP A 125 -20.38 -23.03 5.95
C ASP A 125 -21.73 -23.12 5.21
N ASN A 126 -21.73 -23.61 3.96
CA ASN A 126 -22.95 -23.76 3.15
C ASN A 126 -23.41 -25.22 3.10
N PRO A 127 -24.73 -25.46 2.90
CA PRO A 127 -25.22 -26.82 2.70
C PRO A 127 -24.52 -27.49 1.51
N PRO A 128 -24.31 -28.82 1.55
CA PRO A 128 -23.63 -29.51 0.46
C PRO A 128 -24.38 -29.32 -0.84
N PHE A 129 -23.65 -28.90 -1.87
CA PHE A 129 -24.18 -28.70 -3.21
C PHE A 129 -24.48 -30.05 -3.87
N LEU A 130 -23.61 -31.03 -3.63
CA LEU A 130 -23.80 -32.41 -4.04
C LEU A 130 -24.06 -33.25 -2.80
N LYS A 131 -25.12 -34.06 -2.83
CA LYS A 131 -25.52 -34.95 -1.73
C LYS A 131 -25.77 -36.34 -2.29
N ASN A 132 -25.25 -37.35 -1.60
CA ASN A 132 -25.48 -38.78 -1.86
C ASN A 132 -25.16 -39.17 -3.32
N ILE A 133 -23.95 -38.84 -3.79
CA ILE A 133 -23.42 -39.31 -5.09
C ILE A 133 -22.77 -40.68 -4.92
#